data_AF-A0A7X8CI43-F1
#
_entry.id   AF-A0A7X8CI43-F1
#
_cell.length_a   1.000
_cell.length_b   1.000
_cell.length_c   1.000
_cell.angle_alpha   90.00
_cell.angle_beta   90.00
_cell.angle_gamma   90.00
#
_symmetry.space_group_name_H-M   'P 1'
#
loop_
_entity.id
_entity.type
_entity.pdbx_description
1 polymer ?
#
loop_
_entity_poly.entity_id
_entity_poly.type
_entity_poly.pdbx_seq_one_letter_code
_entity_poly.pdbx_strand_id
1 'polypeptide(L)' 'MDEDISGSYLDELLTKTGWDSGRFYKVLLSLEMKKVIQTFAGGKISLV' A
#
# COMPACT_ATOMS: atom_id res chain seq x y z
N MET A 1 22.22 -6.26 -7.83
CA MET A 1 20.99 -7.01 -8.10
C MET A 1 19.89 -6.01 -7.87
N ASP A 2 19.52 -5.30 -8.94
CA ASP A 2 18.48 -4.28 -8.92
C ASP A 2 17.14 -4.97 -8.74
N GLU A 3 16.80 -5.26 -7.48
CA GLU A 3 15.39 -5.39 -7.14
C GLU A 3 14.88 -3.96 -7.05
N ASP A 4 14.41 -3.45 -8.19
CA ASP A 4 13.38 -2.43 -8.22
C ASP A 4 12.25 -2.95 -7.33
N ILE A 5 12.31 -2.65 -6.03
CA ILE A 5 11.18 -2.88 -5.13
C ILE A 5 10.15 -1.85 -5.57
N SER A 6 9.45 -2.16 -6.65
CA SER A 6 8.34 -1.38 -7.18
C SER A 6 7.32 -1.33 -6.05
N GLY A 7 7.06 -0.13 -5.58
CA GLY A 7 6.14 0.10 -4.48
C GLY A 7 5.64 1.52 -4.55
N SER A 8 4.42 1.72 -4.06
CA SER A 8 3.82 3.05 -3.99
C SER A 8 3.74 3.49 -2.54
N TYR A 9 3.91 4.78 -2.29
CA TYR A 9 3.69 5.33 -0.97
C TYR A 9 2.20 5.47 -0.69
N LEU A 10 1.84 5.21 0.56
CA LEU A 10 0.47 5.23 1.05
C LEU A 10 -0.22 6.58 0.76
N ASP A 11 0.48 7.69 0.99
CA ASP A 11 -0.03 9.05 0.74
C ASP A 11 -0.24 9.33 -0.75
N GLU A 12 0.63 8.80 -1.62
CA GLU A 12 0.47 8.94 -3.07
C GLU A 12 -0.75 8.15 -3.58
N LEU A 13 -0.94 6.93 -3.07
CA LEU A 13 -2.08 6.09 -3.42
C LEU A 13 -3.40 6.70 -2.92
N LEU A 14 -3.42 7.20 -1.68
CA LEU A 14 -4.59 7.87 -1.14
C LEU A 14 -4.96 9.11 -1.97
N THR A 15 -3.95 9.92 -2.33
CA THR A 15 -4.13 11.10 -3.18
C THR A 15 -4.62 10.73 -4.58
N LYS A 16 -4.02 9.72 -5.23
CA LYS A 16 -4.39 9.28 -6.59
C LYS A 16 -5.78 8.65 -6.64
N THR A 17 -6.15 7.89 -5.63
CA THR A 17 -7.46 7.22 -5.59
C THR A 17 -8.58 8.18 -5.21
N GLY A 18 -8.28 9.23 -4.45
CA GLY A 18 -9.28 10.17 -3.92
C GLY A 18 -10.27 9.50 -2.96
N TRP A 19 -9.89 8.36 -2.38
CA TRP A 19 -10.77 7.63 -1.48
C TRP A 19 -10.85 8.30 -0.11
N ASP A 20 -11.97 8.08 0.56
CA ASP A 20 -12.06 8.32 1.99
C ASP A 20 -10.94 7.53 2.70
N SER A 21 -10.21 8.21 3.58
CA SER A 21 -9.04 7.65 4.25
C SER A 21 -9.41 6.43 5.09
N GLY A 22 -10.53 6.48 5.82
CA GLY A 22 -11.02 5.37 6.62
C GLY A 22 -11.32 4.12 5.79
N ARG A 23 -11.99 4.29 4.64
CA ARG A 23 -12.24 3.20 3.68
C ARG A 23 -10.95 2.67 3.07
N PHE A 24 -10.04 3.56 2.69
CA PHE A 24 -8.75 3.22 2.08
C PHE A 24 -7.90 2.33 3.00
N TYR A 25 -7.73 2.73 4.26
CA TYR A 25 -6.95 1.96 5.24
C TYR A 25 -7.56 0.58 5.53
N LYS A 26 -8.89 0.46 5.58
CA LYS A 26 -9.56 -0.84 5.77
C LYS A 26 -9.30 -1.80 4.61
N VAL A 27 -9.26 -1.29 3.38
CA VAL A 27 -8.95 -2.10 2.20
C VAL A 27 -7.49 -2.54 2.21
N LEU A 28 -6.55 -1.64 2.49
CA LEU A 28 -5.13 -2.00 2.62
C LEU A 28 -4.91 -3.09 3.69
N LEU A 29 -5.48 -2.92 4.88
CA LEU A 29 -5.40 -3.92 5.94
C LEU A 29 -5.94 -5.29 5.48
N SER A 30 -7.07 -5.28 4.76
CA SER A 30 -7.67 -6.52 4.23
C SER A 30 -6.79 -7.20 3.19
N LEU A 31 -6.06 -6.44 2.36
CA LEU A 31 -5.13 -6.96 1.37
C LEU A 31 -3.86 -7.51 2.03
N GLU A 32 -3.35 -6.85 3.06
CA GLU A 32 -2.19 -7.29 3.83
C GLU A 32 -2.48 -8.59 4.60
N MET A 33 -3.66 -8.69 5.25
CA MET A 33 -4.11 -9.94 5.88
C MET A 33 -4.24 -11.11 4.91
N LYS A 34 -4.53 -10.81 3.64
CA LYS A 34 -4.60 -11.79 2.54
C LYS A 34 -3.24 -12.05 1.89
N LYS A 35 -2.16 -11.43 2.38
CA LYS A 35 -0.80 -11.52 1.82
C LYS A 35 -0.74 -11.13 0.33
N VAL A 36 -1.55 -10.14 -0.08
CA VAL A 36 -1.50 -9.57 -1.44
C VAL A 36 -0.49 -8.42 -1.50
N ILE A 37 -0.38 -7.68 -0.40
CA ILE A 37 0.55 -6.58 -0.24
C ILE A 37 1.31 -6.70 1.07
N GLN A 38 2.44 -6.01 1.15
CA GLN A 38 3.20 -5.79 2.37
C GLN A 38 3.45 -4.29 2.54
N THR A 39 3.20 -3.79 3.75
CA THR A 39 3.52 -2.41 4.14
C THR A 39 4.85 -2.37 4.88
N PHE A 40 5.76 -1.50 4.45
CA PHE A 40 7.06 -1.28 5.07
C PHE A 40 7.07 -0.03 5.94
N ALA A 41 8.08 0.09 6.81
CA ALA A 41 8.34 1.31 7.55
C ALA A 41 8.45 2.52 6.60
N GLY A 42 7.78 3.63 6.96
CA GLY A 42 7.68 4.80 6.09
C GLY A 42 6.52 4.75 5.08
N GLY A 43 5.62 3.77 5.18
CA GLY A 43 4.38 3.76 4.39
C GLY A 43 4.56 3.34 2.93
N LYS A 44 5.67 2.69 2.58
CA LYS A 44 5.86 2.07 1.27
C LYS A 44 5.06 0.77 1.21
N ILE A 45 4.33 0.56 0.12
CA ILE A 45 3.52 -0.65 -0.12
C ILE A 45 4.05 -1.36 -1.36
N SER A 46 4.27 -2.67 -1.27
CA SER A 46 4.60 -3.52 -2.43
C SER A 46 3.69 -4.75 -2.48
N LEU A 47 3.58 -5.35 -3.67
CA LEU A 47 2.93 -6.65 -3.84
C LEU A 47 3.80 -7.76 -3.23
N VAL A 48 3.15 -8.79 -2.71
CA VAL A 48 3.80 -10.00 -2.16
C VAL A 48 3.79 -11.12 -3.21
#